data_AF-A0A8J6QBR8-F1
#
_entry.id   AF-A0A8J6QBR8-F1
#
_cell.length_a   1.000
_cell.length_b   1.000
_cell.length_c   1.000
_cell.angle_alpha   90.00
_cell.angle_beta   90.00
_cell.angle_gamma   90.00
#
_symmetry.space_group_name_H-M   'P 1'
#
loop_
_entity.id
_entity.type
_entity.pdbx_description
1 polymer ?
#
loop_
_entity_poly.entity_id
_entity_poly.type
_entity_poly.pdbx_seq_one_letter_code
_entity_poly.pdbx_strand_id
1 'polypeptide(L)'
;MAQPDLVPLSQLEQDLGISRVDLLLLLRRLGIQPIRRGMRTLLSAEQAEQLISHVGSGASLEPITAELVFDEPGQDNLPVPVGDSWGEAARYAQLRLLRERLEILEMLMRSGIELDTRQLCDLLELRRLPAAQPLEDGAMGFIRLGLQFSRSTRQGQRSSWRISRA
;
A
#
# COMPACT_ATOMS: atom_id res chain seq x y z
N MET A 1 -22.30 24.51 25.72
CA MET A 1 -21.28 24.65 24.65
C MET A 1 -21.62 23.62 23.59
N ALA A 2 -22.12 24.07 22.44
CA ALA A 2 -22.52 23.17 21.35
C ALA A 2 -21.28 22.42 20.85
N GLN A 3 -21.35 21.09 20.80
CA GLN A 3 -20.32 20.31 20.13
C GLN A 3 -20.32 20.74 18.65
N PRO A 4 -19.16 21.04 18.05
CA PRO A 4 -19.12 21.28 16.62
C PRO A 4 -19.63 20.02 15.93
N ASP A 5 -20.64 20.15 15.08
CA ASP A 5 -21.13 19.03 14.28
C ASP A 5 -20.00 18.63 13.34
N LEU A 6 -19.47 17.43 13.57
CA LEU A 6 -18.31 16.89 12.86
C LEU A 6 -18.80 15.81 11.90
N VAL A 7 -18.63 16.06 10.61
CA VAL A 7 -19.03 15.15 9.54
C VAL A 7 -17.85 14.27 9.15
N PRO A 8 -17.97 12.94 9.19
CA PRO A 8 -16.90 12.06 8.75
C PRO A 8 -16.77 12.08 7.23
N LEU A 9 -15.52 12.01 6.73
CA LEU A 9 -15.28 11.96 5.28
C LEU A 9 -16.01 10.79 4.59
N SER A 10 -16.21 9.67 5.29
CA SER A 10 -16.95 8.53 4.74
C SER A 10 -18.41 8.84 4.43
N GLN A 11 -19.03 9.75 5.18
CA GLN A 11 -20.39 10.21 4.88
C GLN A 11 -20.38 11.09 3.63
N LEU A 12 -19.41 11.99 3.51
CA LEU A 12 -19.28 12.89 2.36
C LEU A 12 -18.96 12.16 1.06
N GLU A 13 -18.20 11.07 1.12
CA GLU A 13 -17.99 10.20 -0.04
C GLU A 13 -19.30 9.61 -0.57
N GLN A 14 -20.19 9.18 0.33
CA GLN A 14 -21.48 8.60 -0.02
C GLN A 14 -22.43 9.68 -0.54
N ASP A 15 -22.49 10.84 0.13
CA ASP A 15 -23.40 11.93 -0.22
C ASP A 15 -23.05 12.58 -1.57
N LEU A 16 -21.74 12.69 -1.87
CA LEU A 16 -21.24 13.30 -3.10
C LEU A 16 -20.98 12.28 -4.22
N GLY A 17 -20.96 10.97 -3.91
CA GLY A 17 -20.68 9.91 -4.88
C GLY A 17 -19.26 9.95 -5.46
N ILE A 18 -18.30 10.54 -4.75
CA ILE A 18 -16.90 10.71 -5.21
C ILE A 18 -15.93 9.81 -4.44
N SER A 19 -14.79 9.49 -5.06
CA SER A 19 -13.76 8.68 -4.41
C SER A 19 -13.07 9.44 -3.26
N ARG A 20 -12.46 8.69 -2.32
CA ARG A 20 -11.63 9.27 -1.24
C ARG A 20 -10.57 10.23 -1.78
N VAL A 21 -9.97 9.86 -2.91
CA VAL A 21 -8.88 10.60 -3.53
C VAL A 21 -9.39 11.95 -4.05
N ASP A 22 -10.51 11.94 -4.76
CA ASP A 22 -11.13 13.15 -5.31
C ASP A 22 -11.59 14.10 -4.19
N LEU A 23 -12.18 13.56 -3.13
CA LEU A 23 -12.57 14.34 -1.96
C LEU A 23 -11.37 15.01 -1.29
N LEU A 24 -10.24 14.32 -1.16
CA LEU A 24 -9.00 14.89 -0.61
C LEU A 24 -8.39 15.96 -1.52
N LEU A 25 -8.47 15.79 -2.83
CA LEU A 25 -8.02 16.78 -3.80
C LEU A 25 -8.89 18.05 -3.75
N LEU A 26 -10.21 17.89 -3.62
CA LEU A 26 -11.15 19.00 -3.44
C LEU A 26 -10.87 19.74 -2.13
N LEU A 27 -10.67 19.03 -1.03
CA LEU A 27 -10.28 19.62 0.25
C LEU A 27 -9.02 20.47 0.14
N ARG A 28 -7.99 19.93 -0.54
CA ARG A 28 -6.74 20.66 -0.79
C ARG A 28 -6.96 21.91 -1.64
N ARG A 29 -7.81 21.84 -2.67
CA ARG A 29 -8.16 22.98 -3.53
C ARG A 29 -8.86 24.09 -2.76
N LEU A 30 -9.73 23.73 -1.82
CA LEU A 30 -10.47 24.67 -0.98
C LEU A 30 -9.67 25.17 0.23
N GLY A 31 -8.44 24.70 0.42
CA GLY A 31 -7.62 25.03 1.58
C GLY A 31 -8.21 24.50 2.91
N ILE A 32 -9.10 23.51 2.85
CA ILE A 32 -9.75 22.94 4.02
C ILE A 32 -8.86 21.85 4.61
N GLN A 33 -8.45 22.02 5.87
CA GLN A 33 -7.70 21.00 6.60
C GLN A 33 -8.63 20.10 7.40
N PRO A 34 -8.63 18.78 7.15
CA PRO A 34 -9.48 17.86 7.89
C PRO A 34 -8.93 17.56 9.29
N ILE A 35 -9.85 17.39 10.24
CA ILE A 35 -9.55 17.08 11.63
C ILE A 35 -9.39 15.57 11.78
N ARG A 36 -8.21 15.12 12.23
CA ARG A 36 -7.96 13.70 12.53
C ARG A 36 -8.28 13.40 14.00
N ARG A 37 -9.21 12.47 14.24
CA ARG A 37 -9.50 11.90 15.56
C ARG A 37 -9.29 10.38 15.52
N GLY A 38 -8.09 9.95 15.94
CA GLY A 38 -7.67 8.56 15.83
C GLY A 38 -7.65 8.13 14.36
N MET A 39 -8.44 7.11 14.03
CA MET A 39 -8.56 6.57 12.66
C MET A 39 -9.63 7.27 11.82
N ARG A 40 -10.37 8.23 12.40
CA ARG A 40 -11.43 8.98 11.71
C ARG A 40 -10.89 10.32 11.22
N THR A 41 -11.27 10.68 10.00
CA THR A 41 -11.02 12.00 9.42
C THR A 41 -12.36 12.71 9.30
N LEU A 42 -12.45 13.88 9.91
CA LEU A 42 -13.69 14.65 10.11
C LEU A 42 -13.53 16.06 9.54
N LEU A 43 -14.64 16.66 9.15
CA LEU A 43 -14.76 18.08 8.79
C LEU A 43 -15.80 18.75 9.68
N SER A 44 -15.73 20.07 9.83
CA SER A 44 -16.86 20.79 10.42
C SER A 44 -18.06 20.81 9.45
N ALA A 45 -19.28 20.90 9.98
CA ALA A 45 -20.48 21.05 9.17
C ALA A 45 -20.38 22.23 8.17
N GLU A 46 -19.82 23.37 8.61
CA GLU A 46 -19.61 24.54 7.73
C GLU A 46 -18.68 24.21 6.53
N GLN A 47 -17.61 23.45 6.75
CA GLN A 47 -16.70 23.02 5.69
C GLN A 47 -17.34 21.99 4.75
N ALA A 48 -18.18 21.11 5.29
CA ALA A 48 -18.95 20.15 4.52
C ALA A 48 -19.96 20.85 3.61
N GLU A 49 -20.68 21.86 4.10
CA GLU A 49 -21.61 22.66 3.28
C GLU A 49 -20.89 23.43 2.17
N GLN A 50 -19.70 24.00 2.46
CA GLN A 50 -18.86 24.66 1.46
C GLN A 50 -18.45 23.69 0.33
N LEU A 51 -18.10 22.45 0.67
CA LEU A 51 -17.78 21.41 -0.33
C LEU A 51 -19.00 21.04 -1.17
N ILE A 52 -20.14 20.77 -0.55
CA ILE A 52 -21.37 20.38 -1.25
C ILE A 52 -21.82 21.49 -2.21
N SER A 53 -21.76 22.76 -1.76
CA SER A 53 -22.04 23.92 -2.59
C SER A 53 -21.09 23.99 -3.80
N HIS A 54 -19.79 23.75 -3.59
CA HIS A 54 -18.80 23.83 -4.67
C HIS A 54 -18.91 22.68 -5.69
N VAL A 55 -19.30 21.48 -5.25
CA VAL A 55 -19.55 20.33 -6.13
C VAL A 55 -20.89 20.48 -6.88
N GLY A 56 -21.93 20.97 -6.19
CA GLY A 56 -23.26 21.22 -6.76
C GLY A 56 -23.31 22.37 -7.78
N SER A 57 -22.36 23.30 -7.72
CA SER A 57 -22.24 24.45 -8.64
C SER A 57 -21.79 24.08 -10.06
N GLY A 58 -21.62 22.78 -10.37
CA GLY A 58 -21.28 22.34 -11.73
C GLY A 58 -19.88 22.77 -12.19
N ALA A 59 -18.97 23.05 -11.25
CA ALA A 59 -17.58 23.28 -11.56
C ALA A 59 -16.99 21.98 -12.12
N SER A 60 -16.88 21.92 -13.45
CA SER A 60 -16.22 20.86 -14.21
C SER A 60 -14.95 20.43 -13.47
N LEU A 61 -14.98 19.22 -12.93
CA LEU A 61 -13.82 18.56 -12.36
C LEU A 61 -12.90 18.22 -13.53
N GLU A 62 -12.09 19.19 -13.95
CA GLU A 62 -11.05 18.94 -14.93
C GLU A 62 -10.18 17.78 -14.41
N PRO A 63 -9.97 16.74 -15.23
CA PRO A 63 -9.26 15.55 -14.80
C PRO A 63 -7.83 15.94 -14.41
N ILE A 64 -7.49 15.70 -13.15
CA ILE A 64 -6.15 15.94 -12.62
C ILE A 64 -5.22 14.89 -13.21
N THR A 65 -4.54 15.22 -14.30
CA THR A 65 -3.41 14.46 -14.82
C THR A 65 -2.21 14.72 -13.91
N ALA A 66 -1.93 13.79 -13.01
CA ALA A 66 -0.67 13.78 -12.28
C ALA A 66 0.43 13.26 -13.21
N GLU A 67 1.24 14.16 -13.76
CA GLU A 67 2.46 13.80 -14.48
C GLU A 67 3.49 13.26 -13.47
N LEU A 68 3.89 12.00 -13.65
CA LEU A 68 4.99 11.39 -12.91
C LEU A 68 6.30 11.87 -13.54
N VAL A 69 6.95 12.84 -12.90
CA VAL A 69 8.33 13.23 -13.26
C VAL A 69 9.29 12.19 -12.67
N PHE A 70 9.94 11.41 -13.53
CA PHE A 70 11.06 10.56 -13.15
C PHE A 70 12.35 11.38 -13.32
N ASP A 71 13.13 11.56 -12.25
CA ASP A 71 14.46 12.18 -12.34
C ASP A 71 15.46 11.27 -13.09
N GLU A 72 16.31 11.88 -13.92
CA GLU A 72 17.29 11.19 -14.77
C GLU A 72 18.33 10.38 -13.94
N PRO A 73 18.74 9.19 -14.43
CA PRO A 73 19.71 8.35 -13.73
C PRO A 73 21.13 8.85 -13.95
N GLY A 74 21.70 9.58 -12.98
CA GLY A 74 23.10 10.02 -13.12
C GLY A 74 23.77 10.76 -11.96
N GLN A 75 23.10 11.01 -10.83
CA GLN A 75 23.73 11.69 -9.71
C GLN A 75 23.66 10.86 -8.42
N ASP A 76 24.76 10.15 -8.14
CA ASP A 76 25.08 9.51 -6.86
C ASP A 76 25.40 10.56 -5.76
N ASN A 77 24.55 11.57 -5.61
CA ASN A 77 24.61 12.46 -4.45
C ASN A 77 23.30 12.32 -3.68
N LEU A 78 23.37 11.52 -2.62
CA LEU A 78 22.27 11.27 -1.71
C LEU A 78 21.79 12.60 -1.10
N PRO A 79 20.49 12.96 -1.22
CA PRO A 79 19.96 14.06 -0.44
C PRO A 79 19.93 13.63 1.04
N VAL A 80 20.79 14.24 1.86
CA VAL A 80 20.67 14.15 3.32
C VAL A 80 19.42 14.94 3.71
N PRO A 81 18.38 14.31 4.29
CA PRO A 81 17.15 15.01 4.60
C PRO A 81 17.38 15.95 5.80
N VAL A 82 17.22 17.25 5.58
CA VAL A 82 17.22 18.26 6.65
C VAL A 82 15.78 18.75 6.82
N GLY A 83 15.11 18.27 7.88
CA GLY A 83 13.80 18.76 8.35
C GLY A 83 12.62 17.82 8.10
N ASP A 84 11.83 17.52 9.14
CA ASP A 84 10.52 16.86 9.25
C ASP A 84 10.18 15.63 8.36
N SER A 85 11.17 15.04 7.72
CA SER A 85 11.07 14.01 6.67
C SER A 85 11.31 12.59 7.17
N TRP A 86 11.39 12.36 8.49
CA TRP A 86 11.61 11.01 9.07
C TRP A 86 10.55 9.99 8.62
N GLY A 87 9.30 10.42 8.45
CA GLY A 87 8.23 9.56 7.94
C GLY A 87 8.38 9.20 6.46
N GLU A 88 8.92 10.13 5.65
CA GLU A 88 9.20 9.89 4.24
C GLU A 88 10.44 9.01 4.08
N ALA A 89 11.52 9.31 4.81
CA ALA A 89 12.72 8.46 4.86
C ALA A 89 12.41 7.03 5.31
N ALA A 90 11.53 6.85 6.31
CA ALA A 90 11.07 5.52 6.73
C ALA A 90 10.26 4.80 5.65
N ARG A 91 9.40 5.52 4.91
CA ARG A 91 8.67 4.95 3.76
C ARG A 91 9.61 4.56 2.63
N TYR A 92 10.58 5.41 2.29
CA TYR A 92 11.59 5.08 1.29
C TYR A 92 12.44 3.87 1.70
N ALA A 93 12.84 3.79 2.97
CA ALA A 93 13.55 2.62 3.49
C ALA A 93 12.71 1.34 3.40
N GLN A 94 11.42 1.40 3.74
CA GLN A 94 10.49 0.27 3.61
C GLN A 94 10.30 -0.16 2.15
N LEU A 95 10.16 0.80 1.22
CA LEU A 95 10.02 0.52 -0.22
C LEU A 95 11.30 -0.11 -0.79
N ARG A 96 12.47 0.37 -0.36
CA ARG A 96 13.76 -0.21 -0.75
C ARG A 96 13.90 -1.64 -0.25
N LEU A 97 13.57 -1.89 1.02
CA LEU A 97 13.60 -3.22 1.62
C LEU A 97 12.64 -4.18 0.90
N LEU A 98 11.45 -3.70 0.51
CA LEU A 98 10.49 -4.47 -0.27
C LEU A 98 11.05 -4.83 -1.65
N ARG A 99 11.67 -3.86 -2.35
CA ARG A 99 12.29 -4.09 -3.66
C ARG A 99 13.39 -5.14 -3.57
N GLU A 100 14.33 -5.00 -2.63
CA GLU A 100 15.42 -5.96 -2.42
C GLU A 100 14.87 -7.38 -2.18
N ARG A 101 13.77 -7.50 -1.43
CA ARG A 101 13.11 -8.80 -1.22
C ARG A 101 12.46 -9.37 -2.47
N LEU A 102 11.80 -8.54 -3.28
CA LEU A 102 11.23 -8.98 -4.55
C LEU A 102 12.33 -9.47 -5.50
N GLU A 103 13.47 -8.77 -5.54
CA GLU A 103 14.65 -9.20 -6.30
C GLU A 103 15.17 -10.58 -5.82
N ILE A 104 15.26 -10.80 -4.50
CA ILE A 104 15.62 -12.12 -3.94
C ILE A 104 14.60 -13.19 -4.32
N LEU A 105 13.29 -12.90 -4.21
CA LEU A 105 12.23 -13.84 -4.57
C LEU A 105 12.30 -14.23 -6.06
N GLU A 106 12.56 -13.27 -6.94
CA GLU A 106 12.79 -13.54 -8.36
C GLU A 106 14.03 -14.40 -8.60
N MET A 107 15.14 -14.12 -7.92
CA MET A 107 16.36 -14.92 -8.03
C MET A 107 16.13 -16.36 -7.57
N LEU A 108 15.40 -16.56 -6.46
CA LEU A 108 15.05 -17.88 -5.95
C LEU A 108 14.14 -18.64 -6.93
N MET A 109 13.17 -17.95 -7.54
CA MET A 109 12.32 -18.52 -8.59
C MET A 109 13.15 -18.97 -9.80
N ARG A 110 14.10 -18.15 -10.27
CA ARG A 110 14.95 -18.48 -11.44
C ARG A 110 15.97 -19.59 -11.15
N SER A 111 16.51 -19.63 -9.93
CA SER A 111 17.53 -20.60 -9.53
C SER A 111 16.94 -21.94 -9.07
N GLY A 112 15.65 -22.00 -8.72
CA GLY A 112 14.99 -23.20 -8.22
C GLY A 112 15.46 -23.62 -6.82
N ILE A 113 16.17 -22.74 -6.10
CA ILE A 113 16.64 -22.98 -4.73
C ILE A 113 15.43 -23.18 -3.82
N GLU A 114 15.47 -24.24 -3.02
CA GLU A 114 14.43 -24.52 -2.03
C GLU A 114 14.81 -23.90 -0.69
N LEU A 115 13.84 -23.25 -0.04
CA LEU A 115 14.01 -22.64 1.27
C LEU A 115 13.38 -23.51 2.37
N ASP A 116 13.96 -23.48 3.57
CA ASP A 116 13.25 -24.02 4.72
C ASP A 116 12.11 -23.09 5.19
N THR A 117 11.22 -23.61 6.03
CA THR A 117 10.07 -22.85 6.55
C THR A 117 10.47 -21.56 7.29
N ARG A 118 11.62 -21.55 7.99
CA ARG A 118 12.06 -20.39 8.76
C ARG A 118 12.60 -19.30 7.84
N GLN A 119 13.46 -19.67 6.90
CA GLN A 119 14.00 -18.78 5.86
C GLN A 119 12.87 -18.14 5.04
N LEU A 120 11.84 -18.92 4.68
CA LEU A 120 10.69 -18.40 3.95
C LEU A 120 9.85 -17.44 4.80
N CYS A 121 9.65 -17.73 6.09
CA CYS A 121 8.99 -16.81 7.02
C CYS A 121 9.76 -15.50 7.16
N ASP A 122 11.08 -15.55 7.32
CA ASP A 122 11.93 -14.38 7.48
C ASP A 122 11.92 -13.52 6.21
N LEU A 123 11.97 -14.14 5.03
CA LEU A 123 11.93 -13.44 3.73
C LEU A 123 10.58 -12.75 3.47
N LEU A 124 9.48 -13.38 3.87
CA LEU A 124 8.12 -12.86 3.68
C LEU A 124 7.64 -11.98 4.85
N GLU A 125 8.47 -11.79 5.88
CA GLU A 125 8.13 -11.15 7.15
C GLU A 125 6.87 -11.74 7.82
N LEU A 126 6.76 -13.07 7.78
CA LEU A 126 5.63 -13.79 8.36
C LEU A 126 6.01 -14.43 9.67
N ARG A 127 5.13 -14.28 10.68
CA ARG A 127 5.23 -15.06 11.92
C ARG A 127 5.00 -16.55 11.68
N ARG A 128 4.15 -16.88 10.69
CA ARG A 128 3.80 -18.25 10.31
C ARG A 128 3.39 -18.29 8.84
N LEU A 129 3.76 -19.37 8.15
CA LEU A 129 3.30 -19.60 6.78
C LEU A 129 1.79 -19.86 6.73
N PRO A 130 1.11 -19.43 5.66
CA PRO A 130 -0.27 -19.82 5.38
C PRO A 130 -0.46 -21.34 5.34
N ALA A 131 -1.69 -21.78 5.55
CA ALA A 131 -2.04 -23.20 5.37
C ALA A 131 -1.83 -23.60 3.90
N ALA A 132 -1.16 -24.73 3.68
CA ALA A 132 -0.97 -25.27 2.34
C ALA A 132 -2.30 -25.78 1.78
N GLN A 133 -2.65 -25.34 0.58
CA GLN A 133 -3.81 -25.70 -0.22
C GLN A 133 -3.33 -26.38 -1.52
N PRO A 134 -4.15 -27.22 -2.15
CA PRO A 134 -3.83 -27.75 -3.47
C PRO A 134 -3.78 -26.61 -4.49
N LEU A 135 -2.70 -26.57 -5.26
CA LEU A 135 -2.46 -25.63 -6.35
C LEU A 135 -2.88 -26.23 -7.69
N GLU A 136 -2.92 -25.42 -8.76
CA GLU A 136 -3.33 -25.86 -10.09
C GLU A 136 -2.42 -26.95 -10.69
N ASP A 137 -1.16 -26.97 -10.30
CA ASP A 137 -0.16 -27.98 -10.68
C ASP A 137 -0.25 -29.28 -9.83
N GLY A 138 -1.22 -29.37 -8.92
CA GLY A 138 -1.41 -30.49 -8.01
C GLY A 138 -0.44 -30.50 -6.82
N ALA A 139 0.47 -29.53 -6.71
CA ALA A 139 1.34 -29.39 -5.55
C ALA A 139 0.56 -28.79 -4.36
N MET A 140 1.01 -29.08 -3.14
CA MET A 140 0.47 -28.45 -1.94
C MET A 140 1.27 -27.19 -1.61
N GLY A 141 0.61 -26.05 -1.44
CA GLY A 141 1.29 -24.78 -1.19
C GLY A 141 0.36 -23.60 -1.02
N PHE A 142 0.85 -22.38 -1.25
CA PHE A 142 0.02 -21.18 -1.16
C PHE A 142 0.46 -20.14 -2.18
N ILE A 143 -0.42 -19.19 -2.49
CA ILE A 143 -0.14 -18.08 -3.42
C ILE A 143 -0.01 -16.78 -2.60
N ARG A 144 1.02 -15.99 -2.89
CA ARG A 144 1.25 -14.68 -2.26
C ARG A 144 2.08 -13.80 -3.19
N LEU A 145 1.74 -12.52 -3.28
CA LEU A 145 2.46 -11.55 -4.15
C LEU A 145 2.55 -12.00 -5.63
N GLY A 146 1.55 -12.73 -6.13
CA GLY A 146 1.58 -13.29 -7.50
C GLY A 146 2.59 -14.44 -7.70
N LEU A 147 3.16 -14.97 -6.61
CA LEU A 147 4.06 -16.11 -6.62
C LEU A 147 3.41 -17.32 -5.93
N GLN A 148 3.70 -18.49 -6.44
CA GLN A 148 3.28 -19.77 -5.92
C GLN A 148 4.40 -20.36 -5.07
N PHE A 149 4.08 -20.76 -3.86
CA PHE A 149 5.00 -21.37 -2.89
C PHE A 149 4.59 -22.82 -2.69
N SER A 150 5.23 -23.72 -3.44
CA SER A 150 5.00 -25.16 -3.37
C SER A 150 5.82 -25.81 -2.26
N ARG A 151 5.22 -26.74 -1.53
CA ARG A 151 5.88 -27.49 -0.45
C ARG A 151 6.43 -28.80 -1.00
N SER A 152 7.72 -29.02 -0.76
CA SER A 152 8.42 -30.28 -1.02
C SER A 152 8.68 -30.98 0.31
N THR A 153 8.21 -32.23 0.42
CA THR A 153 8.47 -33.08 1.59
C THR A 153 9.24 -34.31 1.15
N ARG A 154 10.51 -34.40 1.53
CA ARG A 154 11.35 -35.57 1.28
C ARG A 154 11.45 -36.41 2.55
N GLN A 155 11.42 -37.74 2.41
CA GLN A 155 11.44 -38.64 3.55
C GLN A 155 12.74 -38.45 4.36
N GLY A 156 12.61 -38.18 5.66
CA GLY A 156 13.74 -37.92 6.56
C GLY A 156 14.35 -36.52 6.50
N GLN A 157 13.79 -35.59 5.70
CA GLN A 157 14.25 -34.19 5.63
C GLN A 157 13.16 -33.22 6.11
N ARG A 158 13.60 -32.01 6.51
CA ARG A 158 12.68 -30.92 6.82
C ARG A 158 11.94 -30.50 5.55
N SER A 159 10.70 -30.07 5.71
CA SER A 159 9.93 -29.53 4.57
C SER A 159 10.64 -28.32 3.98
N SER A 160 10.77 -28.33 2.67
CA SER A 160 11.34 -27.24 1.90
C SER A 160 10.27 -26.63 1.00
N TRP A 161 10.50 -25.41 0.55
CA TRP A 161 9.57 -24.62 -0.23
C TRP A 161 10.24 -24.14 -1.50
N ARG A 162 9.57 -24.34 -2.64
CA ARG A 162 10.01 -23.85 -3.94
C ARG A 162 9.06 -22.78 -4.43
N ILE A 163 9.64 -21.73 -5.02
CA ILE A 163 8.93 -20.58 -5.55
C ILE A 163 8.76 -20.76 -7.06
N SER A 164 7.54 -20.63 -7.55
CA SER A 164 7.17 -20.62 -8.96
C SER A 164 6.27 -19.41 -9.24
N ARG A 165 6.09 -19.12 -10.52
CA ARG A 165 5.09 -18.15 -10.95
C ARG A 165 3.71 -18.78 -10.75
N ALA A 166 2.80 -18.04 -10.11
CA ALA A 166 1.39 -18.45 -9.99
C ALA A 166 0.67 -18.31 -11.33
#